data_AF-A0A1Z4LT08-F1
#
_entry.id   AF-A0A1Z4LT08-F1
#
_cell.length_a   1.000
_cell.length_b   1.000
_cell.length_c   1.000
_cell.angle_alpha   90.00
_cell.angle_beta   90.00
_cell.angle_gamma   90.00
#
_symmetry.space_group_name_H-M   'P 1'
#
loop_
_entity.id
_entity.type
_entity.pdbx_description
1 polymer ?
#
loop_
_entity_poly.entity_id
_entity_poly.type
_entity_poly.pdbx_seq_one_letter_code
_entity_poly.pdbx_strand_id
1 'polypeptide(L)'
;MPKRTFISVETTQEIKEALKRKANMERKTVTDVISNMVNEYLNSPASEEQATNVISLEQKVQEMQQTLEKHSKIINQYQQCLGELSA
;
A
#
# COMPACT_ATOMS: atom_id res chain seq x y z
N MET A 1 0.61 14.51 30.53
CA MET A 1 -0.29 13.41 30.14
C MET A 1 -0.08 13.10 28.66
N PRO A 2 -0.07 11.83 28.22
CA PRO A 2 0.04 11.50 26.82
C PRO A 2 -1.14 12.08 26.03
N LYS A 3 -0.87 12.61 24.83
CA LYS A 3 -1.88 13.20 23.96
C LYS A 3 -2.79 12.09 23.44
N ARG A 4 -4.07 12.13 23.79
CA ARG A 4 -5.07 11.17 23.31
C ARG A 4 -5.75 11.71 22.07
N THR A 5 -5.81 10.89 21.02
CA THR A 5 -6.57 11.17 19.81
C THR A 5 -7.77 10.24 19.78
N PHE A 6 -8.96 10.79 19.58
CA PHE A 6 -10.18 10.01 19.39
C PHE A 6 -10.45 9.88 17.90
N ILE A 7 -10.72 8.65 17.45
CA ILE A 7 -11.00 8.32 16.06
C ILE A 7 -12.38 7.69 16.01
N SER A 8 -13.23 8.18 15.11
CA SER A 8 -14.51 7.54 14.79
C SER A 8 -14.32 6.65 13.58
N VAL A 9 -14.79 5.40 13.68
CA VAL A 9 -14.68 4.42 12.59
C VAL A 9 -16.08 3.90 12.29
N GLU A 10 -16.54 4.11 11.07
CA GLU A 10 -17.78 3.54 10.59
C GLU A 10 -17.55 2.07 10.19
N THR A 11 -18.45 1.20 10.64
CA THR A 11 -18.36 -0.25 10.40
C THR A 11 -19.75 -0.82 10.16
N THR A 12 -19.80 -1.98 9.52
CA THR A 12 -21.07 -2.70 9.35
C THR A 12 -21.57 -3.28 10.66
N GLN A 13 -22.88 -3.55 10.75
CA GLN A 13 -23.48 -4.16 11.94
C GLN A 13 -22.88 -5.54 12.26
N GLU A 14 -22.54 -6.31 11.23
CA GLU A 14 -21.90 -7.62 11.39
C GLU A 14 -20.53 -7.51 12.07
N ILE A 15 -19.69 -6.58 11.62
CA ILE A 15 -18.36 -6.31 12.20
C ILE A 15 -18.50 -5.84 13.65
N LYS A 16 -19.46 -4.94 13.91
CA LYS A 16 -19.73 -4.44 15.27
C LYS A 16 -20.08 -5.58 16.24
N GLU A 17 -20.93 -6.51 15.82
CA GLU A 17 -21.29 -7.67 16.64
C GLU A 17 -20.13 -8.66 16.79
N ALA A 18 -19.32 -8.88 15.75
CA ALA A 18 -18.12 -9.71 15.84
C ALA A 18 -17.10 -9.15 16.86
N LEU A 19 -16.86 -7.83 16.82
CA LEU A 19 -15.98 -7.14 17.76
C LEU A 19 -16.49 -7.24 19.21
N LYS A 20 -17.80 -7.06 19.44
CA LYS A 20 -18.41 -7.25 20.77
C LYS A 20 -18.25 -8.67 21.27
N ARG A 21 -18.49 -9.69 20.42
CA ARG A 21 -18.31 -11.11 20.80
C ARG A 21 -16.87 -11.38 21.21
N LYS A 22 -15.90 -10.92 20.42
CA LYS A 22 -14.46 -11.08 20.72
C LYS A 22 -14.09 -10.39 22.03
N ALA A 23 -14.54 -9.16 22.24
CA ALA A 23 -14.32 -8.40 23.48
C ALA A 23 -14.88 -9.13 24.71
N ASN A 24 -16.09 -9.69 24.62
CA ASN A 24 -16.68 -10.49 25.68
C ASN A 24 -15.91 -11.78 25.96
N MET A 25 -15.47 -12.50 24.92
CA MET A 25 -14.66 -13.71 25.07
C MET A 25 -13.32 -13.44 25.76
N GLU A 26 -12.67 -12.33 25.41
CA GLU A 26 -11.39 -11.93 25.99
C GLU A 26 -11.52 -11.16 27.32
N ARG A 27 -12.75 -10.88 27.77
CA ARG A 27 -13.04 -10.02 28.93
C ARG A 27 -12.37 -8.63 28.85
N LYS A 28 -12.36 -8.06 27.65
CA LYS A 28 -11.78 -6.75 27.32
C LYS A 28 -12.84 -5.79 26.79
N THR A 29 -12.51 -4.50 26.68
CA THR A 29 -13.38 -3.58 25.94
C THR A 29 -13.17 -3.74 24.43
N VAL A 30 -14.16 -3.32 23.63
CA VAL A 30 -14.03 -3.27 22.16
C VAL A 30 -12.84 -2.41 21.75
N THR A 31 -12.59 -1.31 22.46
CA THR A 31 -11.44 -0.42 22.21
C THR A 31 -10.11 -1.14 22.44
N ASP A 32 -9.99 -1.95 23.50
CA ASP A 32 -8.77 -2.73 23.76
C ASP A 32 -8.52 -3.77 22.68
N VAL A 33 -9.58 -4.46 22.23
CA VAL A 33 -9.50 -5.44 21.14
C VAL A 33 -9.03 -4.77 19.85
N ILE A 34 -9.63 -3.64 19.47
CA ILE A 34 -9.22 -2.89 18.27
C ILE A 34 -7.77 -2.41 18.41
N SER A 35 -7.39 -1.88 19.58
CA SER A 35 -6.03 -1.38 19.81
C SER A 35 -5.00 -2.51 19.71
N ASN A 36 -5.30 -3.69 20.26
CA ASN A 36 -4.44 -4.86 20.14
C ASN A 36 -4.35 -5.33 18.68
N MET A 37 -5.46 -5.39 17.95
CA MET A 37 -5.45 -5.77 16.53
C MET A 37 -4.63 -4.80 15.68
N VAL A 38 -4.73 -3.49 15.94
CA VAL A 38 -3.90 -2.47 15.27
C VAL A 38 -2.42 -2.66 15.61
N ASN A 39 -2.10 -2.89 16.88
CA ASN A 39 -0.73 -3.16 17.30
C ASN A 39 -0.18 -4.45 16.69
N GLU A 40 -0.96 -5.52 16.64
CA GLU A 40 -0.58 -6.79 16.00
C GLU A 40 -0.33 -6.59 14.50
N TYR A 41 -1.17 -5.81 13.82
CA TYR A 41 -0.97 -5.48 12.41
C TYR A 41 0.33 -4.70 12.17
N LEU A 42 0.58 -3.66 12.98
CA LEU A 42 1.78 -2.82 12.85
C LEU A 42 3.07 -3.54 13.23
N ASN A 43 3.00 -4.50 14.17
CA ASN A 43 4.16 -5.26 14.63
C ASN A 43 4.28 -6.64 13.94
N SER A 44 3.38 -6.96 13.02
CA SER A 44 3.49 -8.17 12.21
C SER A 44 4.57 -7.97 11.15
N PRO A 45 5.48 -8.94 10.94
CA PRO A 45 6.48 -8.89 9.88
C PRO A 45 5.87 -8.77 8.48
N ALA A 46 4.59 -9.12 8.32
CA ALA A 46 3.85 -8.94 7.08
C ALA A 46 3.65 -7.47 6.68
N SER A 47 3.65 -6.53 7.64
CA SER A 47 3.54 -5.09 7.33
C SER A 47 4.88 -4.50 6.83
N GLU A 48 6.01 -4.97 7.38
CA GLU A 48 7.34 -4.65 6.87
C GLU A 48 7.58 -5.25 5.48
N GLU A 49 7.17 -6.51 5.26
CA GLU A 49 7.19 -7.16 3.93
C GLU A 49 6.27 -6.46 2.91
N GLN A 50 5.07 -6.04 3.31
CA GLN A 50 4.18 -5.29 2.40
C GLN A 50 4.77 -3.92 2.04
N ALA A 51 5.33 -3.20 3.01
CA ALA A 51 5.97 -1.91 2.75
C ALA A 51 7.21 -2.05 1.83
N THR A 52 8.06 -3.06 2.08
CA THR A 52 9.23 -3.33 1.21
C THR A 52 8.84 -3.80 -0.18
N ASN A 53 7.78 -4.60 -0.31
CA ASN A 53 7.26 -5.03 -1.62
C ASN A 53 6.71 -3.86 -2.43
N VAL A 54 6.02 -2.89 -1.82
CA VAL A 54 5.55 -1.68 -2.52
C VAL A 54 6.72 -0.84 -3.02
N ILE A 55 7.75 -0.62 -2.18
CA ILE A 55 8.97 0.11 -2.58
C ILE A 55 9.68 -0.60 -3.75
N SER A 56 9.77 -1.94 -3.70
CA SER A 56 10.36 -2.73 -4.79
C SER A 56 9.58 -2.63 -6.10
N LEU A 57 8.24 -2.62 -6.03
CA LEU A 57 7.38 -2.47 -7.20
C LEU A 57 7.50 -1.07 -7.81
N GLU A 58 7.54 -0.01 -6.99
CA GLU A 58 7.75 1.37 -7.47
C GLU A 58 9.08 1.52 -8.21
N GLN A 59 10.16 0.92 -7.68
CA GLN A 59 11.47 0.91 -8.34
C GLN A 59 11.43 0.19 -9.70
N LYS A 60 10.80 -0.98 -9.78
CA LYS A 60 10.62 -1.70 -11.07
C LYS A 60 9.81 -0.90 -12.08
N VAL A 61 8.76 -0.20 -11.64
CA VAL A 61 7.97 0.67 -12.53
C VAL A 61 8.82 1.81 -13.07
N GLN A 62 9.67 2.42 -12.24
CA GLN A 62 10.60 3.45 -12.71
C GLN A 62 11.63 2.91 -13.72
N GLU A 63 12.21 1.73 -13.48
CA GLU A 63 13.14 1.09 -14.43
C GLU A 63 12.46 0.78 -15.77
N MET A 64 11.21 0.30 -15.74
CA MET A 64 10.43 0.07 -16.95
C MET A 64 10.14 1.36 -17.71
N GLN A 65 9.79 2.46 -17.02
CA GLN A 65 9.58 3.76 -17.64
C GLN A 65 10.85 4.28 -18.32
N GLN A 66 12.00 4.20 -17.64
CA GLN A 66 13.28 4.63 -18.22
C GLN A 66 13.66 3.81 -19.47
N THR A 67 13.41 2.49 -19.43
CA THR A 67 13.64 1.61 -20.58
C THR A 67 12.74 1.98 -21.75
N LEU A 68 11.46 2.26 -21.47
CA LEU A 68 10.49 2.68 -22.49
C LEU A 68 10.89 4.02 -23.13
N GLU A 69 11.31 5.00 -22.34
CA GLU A 69 11.81 6.28 -22.84
C GLU A 69 13.03 6.11 -23.75
N LYS A 70 13.97 5.23 -23.37
CA LYS A 70 15.14 4.93 -24.19
C LYS A 70 14.74 4.32 -25.53
N HIS A 71 13.85 3.33 -25.54
CA HIS A 71 13.35 2.74 -26.78
C HIS A 71 12.59 3.75 -27.64
N SER A 72 11.77 4.62 -27.02
CA SER A 72 11.05 5.68 -27.72
C SER A 72 12.00 6.67 -28.42
N LYS A 73 13.07 7.09 -27.74
CA LYS A 73 14.13 7.93 -28.35
C LYS A 73 14.80 7.26 -29.54
N ILE A 74 15.12 5.96 -29.42
CA ILE A 74 15.73 5.20 -30.50
C ILE A 74 14.79 5.10 -31.71
N ILE A 75 13.51 4.82 -31.48
CA ILE A 75 12.51 4.76 -32.55
C ILE A 75 12.39 6.11 -33.26
N ASN A 76 12.30 7.21 -32.50
CA ASN A 76 12.24 8.56 -33.08
C ASN A 76 13.48 8.88 -33.92
N GLN A 77 14.68 8.47 -33.48
CA GLN A 77 15.91 8.63 -34.27
C GLN A 77 15.85 7.84 -35.58
N TYR A 78 15.41 6.58 -35.54
CA TYR A 78 15.25 5.78 -36.76
C TYR A 78 14.21 6.37 -37.71
N GLN A 79 13.09 6.89 -37.18
CA GLN A 79 12.07 7.56 -37.99
C GLN A 79 12.61 8.83 -38.65
N GLN A 80 13.41 9.63 -37.94
CA GLN A 80 14.08 10.80 -38.51
C GLN A 80 15.05 10.40 -39.63
N CYS A 81 15.93 9.43 -39.39
CA CYS A 81 16.87 8.96 -40.42
C CYS A 81 16.15 8.41 -41.65
N LEU A 82 15.05 7.66 -41.48
CA LEU A 82 14.25 7.16 -42.61
C LEU A 82 13.54 8.29 -43.36
N GLY A 83 13.04 9.30 -42.65
CA GLY A 83 12.48 10.52 -43.25
C GLY A 83 13.52 11.29 -44.07
N GLU A 84 14.73 11.45 -43.55
CA GLU A 84 15.85 12.09 -44.25
C GLU A 84 16.35 11.29 -45.46
N LEU A 85 16.28 9.95 -45.42
CA LEU A 85 16.63 9.08 -46.55
C LEU A 85 15.56 9.07 -47.67
N SER A 86 14.35 9.52 -47.39
CA SER A 86 13.22 9.50 -48.34
C SER A 86 12.84 10.88 -48.90
N ALA A 87 13.55 11.93 -48.49
CA ALA A 87 13.45 13.31 -49.00
C ALA A 87 14.56 13.63 -50.01
#